data_AF-A0A2K9LC49-F1
#
_entry.id   AF-A0A2K9LC49-F1
#
_cell.length_a   1.000
_cell.length_b   1.000
_cell.length_c   1.000
_cell.angle_alpha   90.00
_cell.angle_beta   90.00
_cell.angle_gamma   90.00
#
_symmetry.space_group_name_H-M   'P 1'
#
loop_
_entity.id
_entity.type
_entity.pdbx_description
1 polymer ?
#
loop_
_entity_poly.entity_id
_entity_poly.type
_entity_poly.pdbx_seq_one_letter_code
_entity_poly.pdbx_strand_id
1 'polypeptide(L)'
;MSTKHRGRFEGSPVTQKLPTPAGGVKLETFVPWRLVQRGIRRAVIAPPGAPKGVEVHSTWAGPARTEAKDTALMRALGLAHHWQRLLHEGRVASAAEIAQAEGLDVSKVHRLMRLTLLAPEVVERLIGSPDLAVEKVLGRPWPYGWREQVRLLD
;
A
#
# COMPACT_ATOMS: atom_id res chain seq x y z
N MET A 1 -17.02 8.47 -19.33
CA MET A 1 -16.18 9.46 -18.62
C MET A 1 -15.41 8.78 -17.50
N SER A 2 -14.13 9.09 -17.29
CA SER A 2 -13.30 8.48 -16.24
C SER A 2 -13.78 8.85 -14.83
N THR A 3 -14.16 7.88 -14.01
CA THR A 3 -14.58 8.03 -12.60
C THR A 3 -13.47 8.56 -11.67
N LYS A 4 -12.21 8.46 -12.09
CA LYS A 4 -11.02 8.86 -11.30
C LYS A 4 -10.68 10.35 -11.37
N HIS A 5 -11.30 11.10 -12.28
CA HIS A 5 -10.94 12.49 -12.57
C HIS A 5 -12.16 13.41 -12.45
N ARG A 6 -11.92 14.70 -12.19
CA ARG A 6 -12.94 15.77 -12.24
C ARG A 6 -12.38 16.98 -12.98
N GLY A 7 -13.23 17.71 -13.69
CA GLY A 7 -12.86 19.03 -14.20
C GLY A 7 -12.83 20.05 -13.07
N ARG A 8 -11.80 20.88 -13.03
CA ARG A 8 -11.70 22.06 -12.17
C ARG A 8 -11.71 23.30 -13.08
N PHE A 9 -12.66 24.19 -12.90
CA PHE A 9 -12.68 25.47 -13.61
C PHE A 9 -11.55 26.36 -13.09
N GLU A 10 -10.76 26.93 -14.01
CA GLU A 10 -9.62 27.79 -13.69
C GLU A 10 -9.91 29.28 -13.86
N GLY A 11 -11.10 29.62 -14.36
CA GLY A 11 -11.51 31.01 -14.56
C GLY A 11 -12.94 31.12 -15.05
N SER A 12 -13.36 32.36 -15.28
CA SER A 12 -14.69 32.68 -15.81
C SER A 12 -14.78 32.31 -17.29
N PRO A 13 -15.93 31.80 -17.77
CA PRO A 13 -16.19 31.62 -19.18
C PRO A 13 -16.05 32.93 -19.97
N VAL A 14 -15.44 32.87 -21.14
CA VAL A 14 -15.30 34.01 -22.05
C VAL A 14 -16.13 33.75 -23.29
N THR A 15 -17.16 34.56 -23.53
CA THR A 15 -18.00 34.48 -24.73
C THR A 15 -17.52 35.47 -25.78
N GLN A 16 -17.09 34.96 -26.92
CA GLN A 16 -16.70 35.74 -28.09
C GLN A 16 -17.85 35.80 -29.09
N LYS A 17 -18.07 36.99 -29.66
CA LYS A 17 -19.01 37.20 -30.76
C LYS A 17 -18.23 37.26 -32.07
N LEU A 18 -18.41 36.27 -32.92
CA LEU A 18 -17.75 36.18 -34.23
C LEU A 18 -18.74 36.62 -35.31
N PRO A 19 -18.41 37.64 -36.14
CA PRO A 19 -19.26 38.04 -37.25
C PRO A 19 -19.22 36.96 -38.34
N THR A 20 -20.38 36.50 -38.82
CA THR A 20 -20.44 35.62 -39.98
C THR A 20 -20.62 36.41 -41.29
N PRO A 21 -20.11 35.91 -42.43
CA PRO A 21 -20.17 36.62 -43.72
C PRO A 21 -21.59 36.98 -44.20
N ALA A 22 -22.60 36.26 -43.72
CA ALA A 22 -24.02 36.47 -44.05
C ALA A 22 -24.76 37.43 -43.09
N GLY A 23 -24.04 38.22 -42.28
CA GLY A 23 -24.65 39.21 -41.37
C GLY A 23 -25.21 38.66 -40.06
N GLY A 24 -24.90 37.39 -39.74
CA GLY A 24 -25.23 36.78 -38.45
C GLY A 24 -24.15 37.01 -37.38
N VAL A 25 -24.48 36.67 -36.13
CA VAL A 25 -23.52 36.63 -35.02
C VAL A 25 -23.42 35.20 -34.50
N LYS A 26 -22.22 34.62 -34.55
CA LYS A 26 -21.93 33.33 -33.90
C LYS A 26 -21.36 33.60 -32.50
N LEU A 27 -21.96 32.99 -31.48
CA LEU A 27 -21.45 33.05 -30.11
C LEU A 27 -20.61 31.81 -29.83
N GLU A 28 -19.34 31.99 -29.46
CA GLU A 28 -18.47 30.92 -28.98
C GLU A 28 -18.07 31.20 -27.54
N THR A 29 -18.37 30.28 -26.62
CA THR A 29 -18.01 30.39 -25.21
C THR A 29 -16.85 29.46 -24.87
N PHE A 30 -15.69 30.04 -24.57
CA PHE A 30 -14.54 29.32 -24.06
C PHE A 30 -14.63 29.18 -22.54
N VAL A 31 -14.52 27.95 -22.03
CA VAL A 31 -14.55 27.67 -20.59
C VAL A 31 -13.19 27.10 -20.17
N PRO A 32 -12.35 27.86 -19.43
CA PRO A 32 -11.06 27.35 -18.99
C PRO A 32 -11.25 26.33 -17.88
N TRP A 33 -10.96 25.05 -18.17
CA TRP A 33 -11.03 23.97 -17.21
C TRP A 33 -9.82 23.04 -17.32
N ARG A 34 -9.41 22.43 -16.19
CA ARG A 34 -8.33 21.45 -16.11
C ARG A 34 -8.84 20.14 -15.53
N LEU A 35 -8.41 19.02 -16.09
CA LEU A 35 -8.70 17.70 -15.53
C LEU A 35 -7.78 17.43 -14.32
N VAL A 36 -8.35 17.17 -13.15
CA VAL A 36 -7.61 16.85 -11.93
C VAL A 36 -8.05 15.50 -11.35
N GLN A 37 -7.15 14.78 -10.68
CA GLN A 37 -7.49 13.54 -9.99
C GLN A 37 -8.46 13.79 -8.84
N ARG A 38 -9.45 12.91 -8.68
CA ARG A 38 -10.35 12.94 -7.51
C ARG A 38 -9.62 12.35 -6.31
N GLY A 39 -9.40 13.17 -5.28
CA GLY A 39 -9.04 12.65 -3.95
C GLY A 39 -10.26 11.96 -3.34
N ILE A 40 -10.22 10.64 -3.21
CA ILE A 40 -11.26 9.88 -2.50
C ILE A 40 -10.85 9.77 -1.04
N ARG A 41 -11.68 10.27 -0.12
CA ARG A 41 -11.62 9.87 1.29
C ARG A 41 -12.66 8.80 1.52
N ARG A 42 -12.22 7.60 1.89
CA ARG A 42 -13.13 6.53 2.33
C ARG A 42 -13.55 6.84 3.76
N ALA A 43 -14.85 6.94 4.00
CA ALA A 43 -15.43 7.05 5.34
C ALA A 43 -16.39 5.88 5.54
N VAL A 44 -16.22 5.14 6.64
CA VAL A 44 -17.17 4.11 7.05
C VAL A 44 -18.27 4.83 7.82
N ILE A 45 -19.44 4.97 7.22
CA ILE A 45 -20.61 5.58 7.86
C ILE A 45 -21.38 4.45 8.53
N ALA A 46 -21.44 4.47 9.86
CA ALA A 46 -22.33 3.58 10.61
C ALA A 46 -23.80 3.91 10.28
N PRO A 47 -24.71 2.92 10.24
CA PRO A 47 -26.14 3.17 10.01
C PRO A 47 -26.70 4.20 11.00
N PRO A 48 -27.58 5.12 10.54
CA PRO A 48 -28.16 6.13 11.42
C PRO A 48 -28.98 5.45 12.52
N GLY A 49 -28.66 5.76 13.79
CA GLY A 49 -29.26 5.13 14.97
C GLY A 49 -28.42 4.02 15.60
N ALA A 50 -27.22 3.72 15.08
CA ALA A 50 -26.29 2.82 15.76
C ALA A 50 -25.92 3.39 17.15
N PRO A 51 -26.22 2.68 18.25
CA PRO A 51 -25.88 3.15 19.59
C PRO A 51 -24.36 3.27 19.69
N LYS A 52 -23.87 4.45 20.08
CA LYS A 52 -22.48 4.64 20.49
C LYS A 52 -22.26 3.82 21.77
N GLY A 53 -21.77 2.59 21.61
CA GLY A 53 -21.43 1.72 22.74
C GLY A 53 -22.40 0.54 22.95
N VAL A 54 -22.80 -0.15 21.89
CA VAL A 54 -23.16 -1.56 22.05
C VAL A 54 -21.99 -2.37 21.52
N GLU A 55 -21.29 -3.03 22.44
CA GLU A 55 -20.35 -4.10 22.14
C GLU A 55 -21.12 -5.18 21.40
N VAL A 56 -21.11 -5.08 20.07
CA VAL A 56 -21.52 -6.18 19.22
C VAL A 56 -20.49 -7.26 19.46
N HIS A 57 -20.85 -8.27 20.25
CA HIS A 57 -20.18 -9.55 20.32
C HIS A 57 -20.33 -10.26 18.96
N SER A 58 -19.71 -9.70 17.93
CA SER A 58 -19.22 -10.46 16.80
C SER A 58 -17.99 -11.17 17.33
N THR A 59 -18.01 -12.50 17.30
CA THR A 59 -16.85 -13.37 17.60
C THR A 59 -15.65 -13.15 16.68
N TRP A 60 -15.67 -12.11 15.84
CA TRP A 60 -14.56 -11.64 15.03
C TRP A 60 -14.37 -10.11 15.08
N ALA A 61 -14.68 -9.48 16.22
CA ALA A 61 -14.27 -8.11 16.53
C ALA A 61 -13.09 -8.15 17.52
N GLY A 62 -11.88 -8.43 17.02
CA GLY A 62 -10.66 -8.14 17.78
C GLY A 62 -10.61 -6.66 18.15
N PRO A 63 -9.91 -6.28 19.25
CA PRO A 63 -9.84 -4.90 19.71
C PRO A 63 -9.46 -4.02 18.54
N ALA A 64 -10.07 -2.82 18.44
CA ALA A 64 -9.79 -1.81 17.43
C ALA A 64 -8.30 -1.84 17.12
N ARG A 65 -7.93 -2.52 16.02
CA ARG A 65 -6.55 -2.56 15.57
C ARG A 65 -6.27 -1.10 15.34
N THR A 66 -5.49 -0.46 16.21
CA THR A 66 -4.61 0.63 15.82
C THR A 66 -4.12 0.20 14.46
N GLU A 67 -4.62 0.84 13.39
CA GLU A 67 -4.39 0.36 12.02
C GLU A 67 -2.90 0.10 11.94
N ALA A 68 -2.49 -1.17 12.00
CA ALA A 68 -1.10 -1.51 12.10
C ALA A 68 -0.58 -1.06 10.74
N LYS A 69 0.05 0.12 10.72
CA LYS A 69 0.41 0.77 9.47
C LYS A 69 1.21 -0.26 8.71
N ASP A 70 0.74 -0.63 7.52
CA ASP A 70 1.45 -1.57 6.66
C ASP A 70 2.84 -0.99 6.35
N THR A 71 3.82 -1.34 7.18
CA THR A 71 5.20 -0.88 7.01
C THR A 71 5.86 -1.69 5.90
N ALA A 72 6.89 -1.11 5.28
CA ALA A 72 7.67 -1.82 4.28
C ALA A 72 8.26 -3.13 4.86
N LEU A 73 8.64 -3.11 6.14
CA LEU A 73 9.17 -4.28 6.86
C LEU A 73 8.11 -5.36 7.09
N MET A 74 6.89 -4.98 7.47
CA MET A 74 5.80 -5.93 7.63
C MET A 74 5.43 -6.59 6.30
N ARG A 75 5.39 -5.83 5.20
CA ARG A 75 5.18 -6.39 3.86
C ARG A 75 6.31 -7.35 3.45
N ALA A 76 7.56 -6.98 3.72
CA ALA A 76 8.72 -7.82 3.40
C ALA A 76 8.72 -9.14 4.18
N LEU A 77 8.40 -9.12 5.47
CA LEU A 77 8.22 -10.31 6.30
C LEU A 77 7.09 -11.19 5.75
N GLY A 78 5.94 -10.59 5.42
CA GLY A 78 4.81 -11.30 4.83
C GLY A 78 5.16 -12.00 3.52
N LEU A 79 5.85 -11.31 2.60
CA LEU A 79 6.32 -11.88 1.33
C LEU A 79 7.30 -13.04 1.55
N ALA A 80 8.28 -12.85 2.45
CA ALA A 80 9.29 -13.87 2.73
C ALA A 80 8.64 -15.19 3.22
N HIS A 81 7.71 -15.12 4.17
CA HIS A 81 6.99 -16.30 4.67
C HIS A 81 6.00 -16.86 3.63
N HIS A 82 5.37 -15.99 2.83
CA HIS A 82 4.51 -16.45 1.74
C HIS A 82 5.28 -17.28 0.72
N TRP A 83 6.43 -16.79 0.25
CA TRP A 83 7.28 -17.48 -0.69
C TRP A 83 7.87 -18.78 -0.11
N GLN A 84 8.29 -18.78 1.16
CA GLN A 84 8.72 -19.99 1.85
C GLN A 84 7.61 -21.05 1.84
N ARG A 85 6.36 -20.63 2.09
CA ARG A 85 5.20 -21.53 2.04
C ARG A 85 4.97 -22.06 0.62
N LEU A 86 5.03 -21.23 -0.41
CA LEU A 86 4.88 -21.68 -1.80
C LEU A 86 5.93 -22.73 -2.19
N LEU A 87 7.18 -22.53 -1.76
CA LEU A 87 8.27 -23.50 -1.97
C LEU A 87 8.02 -24.81 -1.22
N HIS A 88 7.58 -24.72 0.04
CA HIS A 88 7.30 -25.89 0.86
C HIS A 88 6.10 -26.70 0.35
N GLU A 89 5.07 -26.01 -0.14
CA GLU A 89 3.89 -26.62 -0.78
C GLU A 89 4.19 -27.15 -2.20
N GLY A 90 5.40 -26.92 -2.74
CA GLY A 90 5.77 -27.32 -4.11
C GLY A 90 5.02 -26.56 -5.20
N ARG A 91 4.38 -25.44 -4.87
CA ARG A 91 3.62 -24.60 -5.82
C ARG A 91 4.52 -23.79 -6.74
N VAL A 92 5.76 -23.57 -6.31
CA VAL A 92 6.86 -23.00 -7.09
C VAL A 92 8.09 -23.87 -6.85
N ALA A 93 8.88 -24.08 -7.89
CA ALA A 93 10.04 -24.97 -7.88
C ALA A 93 11.30 -24.31 -7.33
N SER A 94 11.43 -22.98 -7.42
CA SER A 94 12.65 -22.28 -6.99
C SER A 94 12.46 -20.80 -6.70
N ALA A 95 13.44 -20.20 -6.01
CA ALA A 95 13.53 -18.75 -5.84
C ALA A 95 13.66 -17.99 -7.18
N ALA A 96 14.21 -18.61 -8.22
CA ALA A 96 14.27 -18.02 -9.55
C ALA A 96 12.89 -17.89 -10.18
N GLU A 97 12.02 -18.88 -9.99
CA GLU A 97 10.62 -18.82 -10.45
C GLU A 97 9.83 -17.73 -9.71
N ILE A 98 10.03 -17.61 -8.39
CA ILE A 98 9.46 -16.51 -7.60
C ILE A 98 9.93 -15.16 -8.14
N ALA A 99 11.23 -15.01 -8.42
CA ALA A 99 11.79 -13.78 -8.96
C ALA A 99 11.16 -13.39 -10.31
N GLN A 100 10.96 -14.36 -11.21
CA GLN A 100 10.27 -14.14 -12.48
C GLN A 100 8.80 -13.73 -12.28
N ALA A 101 8.08 -14.41 -11.39
CA ALA A 101 6.68 -14.10 -11.11
C ALA A 101 6.47 -12.69 -10.52
N GLU A 102 7.40 -12.25 -9.67
CA GLU A 102 7.34 -10.94 -8.99
C GLU A 102 8.03 -9.82 -9.79
N GLY A 103 8.71 -10.14 -10.89
CA GLY A 103 9.52 -9.18 -11.67
C GLY A 103 10.71 -8.62 -10.89
N LEU A 104 11.29 -9.42 -10.00
CA LEU A 104 12.41 -9.06 -9.13
C LEU A 104 13.71 -9.77 -9.54
N ASP A 105 14.84 -9.24 -9.09
CA ASP A 105 16.11 -9.97 -9.17
C ASP A 105 16.15 -11.14 -8.18
N VAL A 106 16.74 -12.26 -8.59
CA VAL A 106 16.84 -13.48 -7.77
C VAL A 106 17.60 -13.20 -6.46
N SER A 107 18.60 -12.32 -6.49
CA SER A 107 19.35 -11.92 -5.29
C SER A 107 18.47 -11.16 -4.30
N LYS A 108 17.52 -10.34 -4.78
CA LYS A 108 16.56 -9.63 -3.91
C LYS A 108 15.62 -10.62 -3.24
N VAL A 109 15.14 -11.63 -3.97
CA VAL A 109 14.30 -12.71 -3.41
C VAL A 109 15.04 -13.45 -2.32
N HIS A 110 16.26 -13.95 -2.59
CA HIS A 110 17.08 -14.61 -1.58
C HIS A 110 17.35 -13.72 -0.37
N ARG A 111 17.64 -12.42 -0.59
CA ARG A 111 17.91 -11.48 0.50
C ARG A 111 16.68 -11.29 1.39
N LEU A 112 15.48 -11.19 0.82
CA LEU A 112 14.23 -11.08 1.57
C LEU A 112 13.86 -12.38 2.28
N MET A 113 14.09 -13.54 1.64
CA MET A 113 13.83 -14.85 2.25
C MET A 113 14.63 -15.07 3.55
N ARG A 114 15.78 -14.40 3.73
CA ARG A 114 16.54 -14.44 5.00
C ARG A 114 15.75 -13.92 6.19
N LEU A 115 14.71 -13.11 5.98
CA LEU A 115 13.82 -12.66 7.05
C LEU A 115 13.10 -13.83 7.73
N THR A 116 12.91 -14.96 7.04
CA THR A 116 12.28 -16.16 7.60
C THR A 116 13.15 -16.88 8.65
N LEU A 117 14.44 -16.55 8.72
CA LEU A 117 15.40 -17.14 9.66
C LEU A 117 15.47 -16.38 11.00
N LEU A 118 14.76 -15.26 11.10
CA LEU A 118 14.75 -14.45 12.32
C LEU A 118 13.96 -15.14 13.43
N ALA A 119 14.46 -15.02 14.66
CA ALA A 119 13.76 -15.47 15.84
C ALA A 119 12.44 -14.70 16.01
N PRO A 120 11.37 -15.34 16.52
CA PRO A 120 10.10 -14.67 16.74
C PRO A 120 10.22 -13.39 17.57
N GLU A 121 11.04 -13.40 18.63
CA GLU A 121 11.25 -12.25 19.50
C GLU A 121 11.92 -11.07 18.76
N VAL A 122 12.83 -11.37 17.83
CA VAL A 122 13.48 -10.36 16.97
C VAL A 122 12.43 -9.75 16.05
N VAL A 123 11.57 -10.56 15.43
CA VAL A 123 10.49 -10.10 14.55
C VAL A 123 9.53 -9.17 15.31
N GLU A 124 9.13 -9.53 16.53
CA GLU A 124 8.27 -8.70 17.38
C GLU A 124 8.89 -7.33 17.68
N ARG A 125 10.18 -7.30 18.06
CA ARG A 125 10.91 -6.04 18.30
C ARG A 125 11.02 -5.18 17.04
N LEU A 126 11.30 -5.81 15.90
CA LEU A 126 11.42 -5.13 14.61
C LEU A 126 10.09 -4.51 14.15
N ILE A 127 8.97 -5.20 14.35
CA ILE A 127 7.63 -4.69 14.03
C ILE A 127 7.25 -3.49 14.92
N GLY A 128 7.74 -3.45 16.16
CA GLY A 128 7.59 -2.30 17.05
C GLY A 128 8.31 -1.02 16.59
N SER A 129 9.20 -1.11 15.59
CA SER A 129 10.00 0.00 15.05
C SER A 129 9.57 0.35 13.61
N PRO A 130 8.45 1.06 13.40
CA PRO A 130 7.84 1.21 12.07
C PRO A 130 8.68 2.00 11.06
N ASP A 131 9.60 2.84 11.52
CA ASP A 131 10.50 3.65 10.69
C ASP A 131 11.78 2.88 10.26
N LEU A 132 11.94 1.63 10.68
CA LEU A 132 13.09 0.81 10.35
C LEU A 132 13.01 0.29 8.91
N ALA A 133 13.92 0.76 8.07
CA ALA A 133 14.03 0.31 6.69
C ALA A 133 14.48 -1.16 6.59
N VAL A 134 13.89 -1.91 5.66
CA VAL A 134 14.20 -3.34 5.42
C VAL A 134 15.67 -3.53 5.05
N GLU A 135 16.24 -2.60 4.29
CA GLU A 135 17.64 -2.61 3.87
C GLU A 135 18.60 -2.51 5.06
N LYS A 136 18.22 -1.82 6.15
CA LYS A 136 19.02 -1.75 7.38
C LYS A 136 19.03 -3.10 8.10
N VAL A 137 17.87 -3.75 8.20
CA VAL A 137 17.73 -5.10 8.78
C VAL A 137 18.56 -6.12 7.99
N LEU A 138 18.52 -6.03 6.66
CA LEU A 138 19.23 -6.94 5.76
C LEU A 138 20.65 -6.47 5.39
N GLY A 139 21.15 -5.41 6.02
CA GLY A 139 22.44 -4.81 5.71
C GLY A 139 23.62 -5.62 6.24
N ARG A 140 23.39 -6.39 7.32
CA ARG A 140 24.38 -7.29 7.92
C ARG A 140 23.82 -8.71 8.00
N PRO A 141 24.68 -9.73 7.92
CA PRO A 141 24.23 -11.09 8.14
C PRO A 141 23.82 -11.30 9.59
N TRP A 142 22.60 -11.82 9.76
CA TRP A 142 22.13 -12.30 11.06
C TRP A 142 22.83 -13.62 11.40
N PRO A 143 23.21 -13.84 12.66
CA PRO A 143 23.66 -15.14 13.12
C PRO A 143 22.52 -16.16 12.95
N TYR A 144 22.87 -17.42 12.71
CA TYR A 144 21.86 -18.48 12.55
C TYR A 144 21.22 -18.89 13.88
N GLY A 145 21.92 -18.69 15.01
CA GLY A 145 21.38 -19.02 16.33
C GLY A 145 20.43 -17.96 16.87
N TRP A 146 19.18 -18.31 17.18
CA TRP A 146 18.19 -17.37 17.72
C TRP A 146 18.65 -16.64 18.99
N ARG A 147 19.34 -17.33 19.90
CA ARG A 147 19.91 -16.70 21.12
C ARG A 147 20.97 -15.65 20.82
N GLU A 148 21.68 -15.77 19.70
CA GLU A 148 22.68 -14.78 19.27
C GLU A 148 21.98 -13.60 18.59
N GLN A 149 20.93 -13.88 17.81
CA GLN A 149 20.11 -12.83 17.19
C GLN A 149 19.45 -11.93 18.23
N VAL A 150 18.87 -12.50 19.29
CA VAL A 150 18.24 -11.73 20.37
C VAL A 150 19.28 -10.85 21.09
N ARG A 151 20.47 -11.40 21.37
CA ARG A 151 21.59 -10.65 22.00
C ARG A 151 22.11 -9.48 21.16
N LEU A 152 21.89 -9.46 19.85
CA LEU A 152 22.27 -8.32 19.00
C LEU A 152 21.30 -7.13 19.12
N LEU A 153 20.11 -7.36 19.68
CA LEU A 153 19.06 -6.36 19.86
C LEU A 153 18.84 -5.97 21.33
N ASP A 154 19.56 -6.60 22.26
CA ASP A 154 19.66 -6.20 23.67
C ASP A 154 20.73 -5.12 23.83
#